data_AF-A0A0Q6EQY8-F1
#
_entry.id   AF-A0A0Q6EQY8-F1
#
_cell.length_a   1.000
_cell.length_b   1.000
_cell.length_c   1.000
_cell.angle_alpha   90.00
_cell.angle_beta   90.00
_cell.angle_gamma   90.00
#
_symmetry.space_group_name_H-M   'P 1'
#
loop_
_entity.id
_entity.type
_entity.pdbx_description
1 polymer ?
#
loop_
_entity_poly.entity_id
_entity_poly.type
_entity_poly.pdbx_seq_one_letter_code
_entity_poly.pdbx_strand_id
1 'polypeptide(L)'
;MPRLTSTSPHVQLEWAAQGAGLCVLPDYLARRRPELRRVIPDKVEFTRTFWLVIHEDNARLERIRRCAEATCAALVREIEGGAEAEPAPL
;
A
#
# COMPACT_ATOMS: atom_id res chain seq x y z
N MET A 1 -10.68 12.63 -20.53
CA MET A 1 -9.56 12.93 -19.61
C MET A 1 -9.99 12.62 -18.17
N PRO A 2 -9.08 12.13 -17.30
CA PRO A 2 -9.41 11.92 -15.88
C PRO A 2 -9.79 13.27 -15.26
N ARG A 3 -10.92 13.32 -14.53
CA ARG A 3 -11.46 14.56 -13.93
C ARG A 3 -10.72 14.99 -12.66
N LEU A 4 -10.03 14.05 -12.00
CA LEU A 4 -9.26 14.27 -10.78
C LEU A 4 -7.95 13.51 -10.90
N THR A 5 -6.83 14.16 -10.57
CA THR A 5 -5.49 13.57 -10.60
C THR A 5 -4.68 14.02 -9.41
N SER A 6 -3.95 13.09 -8.78
CA SER A 6 -3.02 13.36 -7.69
C SER A 6 -1.88 12.35 -7.73
N THR A 7 -0.69 12.71 -7.26
CA THR A 7 0.44 11.78 -7.07
C THR A 7 0.36 11.02 -5.74
N SER A 8 -0.58 11.39 -4.86
CA SER A 8 -0.77 10.74 -3.56
C SER A 8 -1.88 9.68 -3.63
N PRO A 9 -1.60 8.41 -3.32
CA PRO A 9 -2.63 7.37 -3.25
C PRO A 9 -3.62 7.61 -2.10
N HIS A 10 -3.23 8.33 -1.05
CA HIS A 10 -4.14 8.68 0.05
C HIS A 10 -5.20 9.70 -0.37
N VAL A 11 -4.81 10.71 -1.17
CA VAL A 11 -5.78 11.68 -1.72
C VAL A 11 -6.77 10.97 -2.65
N GLN A 12 -6.25 10.07 -3.50
CA GLN A 12 -7.08 9.26 -4.39
C GLN A 12 -8.03 8.32 -3.62
N LEU A 13 -7.57 7.74 -2.51
CA LEU A 13 -8.37 6.91 -1.62
C LEU A 13 -9.56 7.68 -1.04
N GLU A 14 -9.31 8.87 -0.49
CA GLU A 14 -10.36 9.69 0.11
C GLU A 14 -11.37 10.20 -0.93
N TRP A 15 -10.91 10.54 -2.13
CA TRP A 15 -11.83 10.85 -3.24
C TRP A 15 -12.74 9.67 -3.59
N ALA A 16 -12.18 8.45 -3.68
CA ALA A 16 -12.98 7.26 -3.94
C ALA A 16 -13.99 6.99 -2.81
N ALA A 17 -13.56 7.11 -1.54
CA ALA A 17 -14.39 6.90 -0.37
C ALA A 17 -15.55 7.93 -0.29
N GLN A 18 -15.31 9.16 -0.74
CA GLN A 18 -16.33 10.22 -0.83
C GLN A 18 -17.17 10.14 -2.12
N GLY A 19 -17.02 9.09 -2.93
CA GLY A 19 -17.86 8.86 -4.11
C GLY A 19 -17.50 9.71 -5.33
N ALA A 20 -16.29 10.27 -5.40
CA ALA A 20 -15.84 11.07 -6.55
C ALA A 20 -15.63 10.25 -7.84
N GLY A 21 -15.65 8.92 -7.74
CA GLY A 21 -15.63 8.00 -8.88
C GLY A 21 -14.79 6.74 -8.65
N LEU A 22 -14.49 6.04 -9.74
CA LEU A 22 -13.62 4.86 -9.73
C LEU A 22 -12.16 5.27 -9.55
N CYS A 23 -11.42 4.48 -8.79
CA CYS A 23 -10.00 4.69 -8.54
C CYS A 23 -9.23 3.36 -8.57
N VAL A 24 -8.00 3.38 -9.08
CA VAL A 24 -7.05 2.28 -8.98
C VAL A 24 -6.22 2.50 -7.72
N LEU A 25 -6.41 1.64 -6.73
CA LEU A 25 -5.80 1.78 -5.41
C LEU A 25 -4.99 0.54 -5.05
N PRO A 26 -3.87 0.68 -4.30
CA PRO A 26 -3.24 -0.46 -3.65
C PRO A 26 -4.25 -1.16 -2.73
N ASP A 27 -4.27 -2.48 -2.82
CA ASP A 27 -5.21 -3.34 -2.10
C ASP A 27 -5.11 -3.17 -0.57
N TYR A 28 -3.91 -3.06 -0.02
CA TYR A 28 -3.65 -2.90 1.41
C TYR A 28 -4.20 -1.58 1.97
N LEU A 29 -4.34 -0.54 1.13
CA LEU A 29 -5.00 0.71 1.51
C LEU A 29 -6.51 0.56 1.43
N ALA A 30 -7.02 0.05 0.30
CA ALA A 30 -8.45 -0.05 0.04
C ALA A 30 -9.16 -1.00 1.02
N ARG A 31 -8.51 -2.09 1.45
CA ARG A 31 -9.07 -3.06 2.41
C ARG A 31 -9.43 -2.44 3.76
N ARG A 32 -8.83 -1.30 4.14
CA ARG A 32 -9.11 -0.58 5.39
C ARG A 32 -10.34 0.34 5.32
N ARG A 33 -10.97 0.49 4.16
CA ARG A 33 -12.12 1.37 3.95
C ARG A 33 -13.36 0.53 3.59
N PRO A 34 -14.22 0.16 4.57
CA PRO A 34 -15.37 -0.72 4.33
C PRO A 34 -16.40 -0.14 3.35
N GLU A 35 -16.42 1.18 3.15
CA GLU A 35 -17.28 1.83 2.16
C GLU A 35 -16.85 1.59 0.70
N LEU A 36 -15.62 1.09 0.47
CA LEU A 36 -15.12 0.81 -0.87
C LEU A 36 -15.49 -0.60 -1.33
N ARG A 37 -15.80 -0.71 -2.63
CA ARG A 37 -16.10 -1.98 -3.28
C ARG A 37 -15.14 -2.22 -4.44
N ARG A 38 -14.48 -3.39 -4.47
CA ARG A 38 -13.66 -3.81 -5.62
C ARG A 38 -14.57 -3.99 -6.84
N VAL A 39 -14.14 -3.45 -7.97
CA VAL A 39 -14.86 -3.51 -9.25
C VAL A 39 -14.08 -4.43 -10.20
N ILE A 40 -14.78 -5.29 -10.94
CA ILE A 40 -14.23 -6.21 -11.96
C ILE A 40 -13.00 -7.03 -11.53
N PRO A 41 -13.00 -7.66 -10.34
CA PRO A 41 -11.83 -8.39 -9.83
C PRO A 41 -11.34 -9.50 -10.78
N ASP A 42 -12.24 -10.12 -11.55
CA ASP A 42 -11.91 -11.25 -12.43
C ASP A 42 -11.35 -10.83 -13.80
N LYS A 43 -11.32 -9.52 -14.10
CA LYS A 43 -10.88 -9.00 -15.39
C LYS A 43 -9.59 -8.21 -15.32
N VAL A 44 -9.29 -7.62 -14.17
CA VAL A 44 -8.16 -6.69 -14.01
C VAL A 44 -7.48 -6.93 -12.67
N GLU A 45 -6.18 -7.19 -12.75
CA GLU A 45 -5.29 -7.31 -11.60
C GLU A 45 -3.99 -6.57 -11.89
N PHE A 46 -3.45 -5.91 -10.85
CA PHE A 46 -2.18 -5.21 -10.93
C PHE A 46 -1.27 -5.73 -9.81
N THR A 47 -0.08 -6.20 -10.19
CA THR A 47 0.96 -6.58 -9.23
C THR A 47 1.95 -5.44 -9.10
N ARG A 48 2.23 -5.01 -7.86
CA ARG A 48 3.23 -3.99 -7.57
C ARG A 48 4.38 -4.59 -6.77
N THR A 49 5.60 -4.40 -7.25
CA THR A 49 6.83 -4.78 -6.54
C THR A 49 7.35 -3.62 -5.70
N PHE A 50 7.71 -3.91 -4.45
CA PHE A 50 8.44 -2.98 -3.59
C PHE A 50 9.91 -3.36 -3.58
N TRP A 51 10.78 -2.35 -3.65
CA TRP A 51 12.23 -2.53 -3.63
C TRP A 51 12.83 -1.81 -2.44
N LEU A 52 13.68 -2.49 -1.69
CA LEU A 52 14.56 -1.88 -0.70
C LEU A 52 15.95 -1.72 -1.33
N VAL A 53 16.35 -0.48 -1.58
CA VAL A 53 17.63 -0.18 -2.25
C VAL A 53 18.66 0.21 -1.21
N ILE A 54 19.82 -0.46 -1.22
CA ILE A 54 20.94 -0.24 -0.30
C ILE A 54 22.21 -0.13 -1.13
N HIS A 55 23.08 0.81 -0.77
CA HIS A 55 24.40 0.92 -1.39
C HIS A 55 25.21 -0.37 -1.18
N GLU A 56 25.95 -0.83 -2.20
CA GLU A 56 26.62 -2.14 -2.16
C GLU A 56 27.55 -2.31 -0.94
N ASP A 57 28.37 -1.29 -0.64
CA ASP A 57 29.27 -1.32 0.52
C ASP A 57 28.53 -1.49 1.86
N ASN A 58 27.34 -0.90 1.95
CA ASN A 58 26.50 -0.99 3.14
C ASN A 58 25.81 -2.35 3.25
N ALA A 59 25.44 -2.96 2.13
CA ALA A 59 24.80 -4.28 2.11
C ALA A 59 25.69 -5.38 2.71
N ARG A 60 27.02 -5.19 2.71
CA ARG A 60 28.01 -6.10 3.31
C ARG A 60 28.10 -5.99 4.84
N LEU A 61 27.57 -4.92 5.43
CA LEU A 61 27.60 -4.71 6.88
C LEU A 61 26.45 -5.48 7.54
N GLU A 62 26.77 -6.42 8.43
CA GLU A 62 25.77 -7.32 9.05
C GLU A 62 24.64 -6.55 9.75
N ARG A 63 24.93 -5.44 10.43
CA ARG A 63 23.90 -4.61 11.08
C ARG A 63 22.87 -4.06 10.07
N ILE A 64 23.32 -3.71 8.86
CA ILE A 64 22.46 -3.17 7.81
C ILE A 64 21.66 -4.29 7.19
N ARG A 65 22.29 -5.43 6.90
CA ARG A 65 21.60 -6.62 6.39
C ARG A 65 20.48 -7.07 7.31
N ARG A 66 20.75 -7.15 8.63
CA ARG A 66 19.75 -7.50 9.65
C ARG A 66 18.59 -6.52 9.68
N CYS A 67 18.87 -5.22 9.60
CA CYS A 67 17.84 -4.20 9.55
C CYS A 67 16.99 -4.35 8.28
N ALA A 68 17.62 -4.52 7.12
CA ALA A 68 16.95 -4.68 5.84
C ALA A 68 16.03 -5.91 5.80
N GLU A 69 16.51 -7.05 6.28
CA GLU A 69 15.72 -8.28 6.41
C GLU A 69 14.52 -8.08 7.34
N ALA A 70 14.73 -7.45 8.49
CA ALA A 70 13.65 -7.14 9.44
C ALA A 70 12.60 -6.19 8.84
N THR A 71 13.04 -5.14 8.12
CA THR A 71 12.17 -4.18 7.44
C THR A 71 11.35 -4.86 6.35
N CYS A 72 11.96 -5.65 5.47
CA CYS A 72 11.24 -6.38 4.42
C CYS A 72 10.22 -7.35 5.03
N ALA A 73 10.62 -8.12 6.05
CA ALA A 73 9.70 -9.04 6.72
C ALA A 73 8.53 -8.33 7.40
N ALA A 74 8.77 -7.17 8.03
CA ALA A 74 7.72 -6.36 8.63
C ALA A 74 6.76 -5.77 7.57
N LEU A 75 7.31 -5.27 6.45
CA LEU A 75 6.51 -4.73 5.36
C LEU A 75 5.58 -5.80 4.76
N VAL A 76 6.08 -7.01 4.52
CA VAL A 76 5.27 -8.12 4.00
C VAL A 76 4.12 -8.44 4.95
N ARG A 77 4.41 -8.56 6.26
CA ARG A 77 3.37 -8.79 7.27
C ARG A 77 2.31 -7.69 7.30
N GLU A 78 2.71 -6.43 7.17
CA GLU A 78 1.78 -5.29 7.17
C GLU A 78 0.87 -5.27 5.92
N ILE A 79 1.42 -5.59 4.75
CA ILE A 79 0.67 -5.63 3.49
C ILE A 79 -0.29 -6.83 3.46
N GLU A 80 0.14 -7.99 3.97
CA GLU A 80 -0.69 -9.20 4.05
C GLU A 80 -1.75 -9.09 5.15
N GLY A 81 -1.37 -8.58 6.32
CA GLY A 81 -2.15 -8.59 7.57
C GLY A 81 -3.22 -7.52 7.71
N GLY A 82 -3.58 -6.80 6.64
CA GLY A 82 -4.58 -5.73 6.70
C GLY A 82 -5.99 -6.22 7.09
N ALA A 83 -6.27 -6.33 8.40
CA ALA A 83 -7.60 -6.45 9.01
C ALA A 83 -7.70 -6.10 10.52
N GLU A 84 -6.64 -5.64 11.20
CA GLU A 84 -6.75 -5.12 12.58
C GLU A 84 -6.16 -3.71 12.65
N ALA A 85 -6.96 -2.72 12.23
CA ALA A 85 -6.71 -1.34 12.58
C ALA A 85 -7.35 -1.07 13.95
N GLU A 86 -6.55 -1.06 15.00
CA GLU A 86 -6.92 -0.43 16.26
C GLU A 86 -7.25 1.04 15.98
N PRO A 87 -8.43 1.57 16.39
CA PRO A 87 -8.77 2.95 16.12
C PRO A 87 -7.82 3.86 16.90
N ALA A 88 -7.23 4.83 16.20
CA ALA A 88 -6.41 5.86 16.83
C ALA A 88 -7.21 6.52 17.97
N PRO A 89 -6.62 6.73 19.17
CA PRO A 89 -7.31 7.41 20.24
C PRO A 89 -7.58 8.86 19.83
N LEU A 90 -8.79 9.32 20.16
CA LEU A 90 -9.24 10.72 20.00
C LEU A 90 -8.32 11.70 20.72
#